data_AF-A0A4Q2SG57-F1
#
_entry.id   AF-A0A4Q2SG57-F1
#
_cell.length_a   1.000
_cell.length_b   1.000
_cell.length_c   1.000
_cell.angle_alpha   90.00
_cell.angle_beta   90.00
_cell.angle_gamma   90.00
#
_symmetry.space_group_name_H-M   'P 1'
#
loop_
_entity.id
_entity.type
_entity.pdbx_description
1 polymer ?
#
loop_
_entity_poly.entity_id
_entity_poly.type
_entity_poly.pdbx_seq_one_letter_code
_entity_poly.pdbx_strand_id
1 'polypeptide(L)'
;MTRYRIADDVAWVSLEGLDSGRIPSAYVARLPLGPPTTLAGSACVVWLAIADGGSHDEITQAAAQMWDTDPEQIRGDVLTLIAELVDVGLVSPD
;
A
#
# COMPACT_ATOMS: atom_id res chain seq x y z
N MET A 1 -17.22 4.16 9.40
CA MET A 1 -15.76 3.93 9.45
C MET A 1 -15.31 3.84 8.01
N THR A 2 -14.42 4.72 7.55
CA THR A 2 -13.99 4.75 6.14
C THR A 2 -13.18 3.49 5.84
N ARG A 3 -13.51 2.80 4.75
CA ARG A 3 -12.72 1.69 4.21
C ARG A 3 -11.94 2.19 3.00
N TYR A 4 -10.85 1.51 2.68
CA TYR A 4 -9.97 1.84 1.57
C TYR A 4 -9.74 0.61 0.72
N ARG A 5 -9.63 0.85 -0.58
CA ARG A 5 -9.24 -0.15 -1.58
C ARG A 5 -8.38 0.51 -2.65
N ILE A 6 -7.63 -0.30 -3.39
CA ILE A 6 -6.94 0.15 -4.59
C ILE A 6 -7.98 0.70 -5.58
N ALA A 7 -7.69 1.84 -6.21
CA ALA A 7 -8.59 2.46 -7.17
C ALA A 7 -8.82 1.53 -8.39
N ASP A 8 -10.04 1.55 -8.94
CA ASP A 8 -10.47 0.63 -10.02
C ASP A 8 -9.66 0.79 -11.33
N ASP A 9 -9.00 1.93 -11.51
CA ASP A 9 -8.14 2.24 -12.65
C ASP A 9 -6.64 2.04 -12.36
N VAL A 10 -6.27 1.30 -11.31
CA VAL A 10 -4.86 1.01 -10.98
C VAL A 10 -4.52 -0.45 -11.25
N ALA A 11 -3.43 -0.67 -11.99
CA ALA A 11 -2.79 -1.97 -12.10
C ALA A 11 -1.48 -1.97 -11.32
N TRP A 12 -1.14 -3.13 -10.76
CA TRP A 12 0.09 -3.28 -9.99
C TRP A 12 0.62 -4.70 -10.05
N VAL A 13 1.93 -4.84 -9.78
CA VAL A 13 2.60 -6.12 -9.59
C VAL A 13 3.55 -6.01 -8.41
N SER A 14 3.56 -7.01 -7.53
CA SER A 14 4.63 -7.25 -6.56
C SER A 14 5.31 -8.58 -6.90
N LEU A 15 6.63 -8.61 -6.91
CA LEU A 15 7.39 -9.83 -7.22
C LEU A 15 8.56 -9.95 -6.26
N GLU A 16 8.51 -10.98 -5.40
CA GLU A 16 9.68 -11.39 -4.59
C GLU A 16 10.92 -11.69 -5.46
N GLY A 17 10.73 -12.05 -6.74
CA GLY A 17 11.78 -12.38 -7.70
C GLY A 17 12.28 -11.25 -8.61
N LEU A 18 11.66 -10.07 -8.60
CA LEU A 18 12.20 -8.87 -9.27
C LEU A 18 13.12 -8.06 -8.35
N ASP A 19 13.05 -8.34 -7.05
CA ASP A 19 13.94 -7.75 -6.06
C ASP A 19 15.35 -8.31 -6.29
N SER A 20 16.30 -7.42 -6.59
CA SER A 20 17.74 -7.72 -6.47
C SER A 20 18.19 -7.91 -5.00
N GLY A 21 17.26 -8.37 -4.13
CA GLY A 21 17.56 -9.08 -2.90
C GLY A 21 17.64 -8.27 -1.62
N ARG A 22 16.64 -7.44 -1.26
CA ARG A 22 16.38 -7.12 0.18
C ARG A 22 15.13 -6.35 0.57
N ILE A 23 14.50 -5.56 -0.30
CA ILE A 23 13.42 -4.63 0.09
C ILE A 23 12.16 -4.95 -0.70
N PRO A 24 10.99 -5.20 -0.07
CA PRO A 24 9.76 -5.53 -0.78
C PRO A 24 9.36 -4.37 -1.68
N SER A 25 9.03 -4.67 -2.93
CA SER A 25 8.69 -3.67 -3.94
C SER A 25 7.41 -4.00 -4.70
N ALA A 26 6.61 -2.96 -4.97
CA ALA A 26 5.46 -3.00 -5.86
C ALA A 26 5.61 -1.94 -6.95
N TYR A 27 5.32 -2.30 -8.19
CA TYR A 27 5.25 -1.39 -9.31
C TYR A 27 3.77 -1.13 -9.61
N VAL A 28 3.36 0.13 -9.51
CA VAL A 28 1.96 0.55 -9.62
C VAL A 28 1.82 1.55 -10.75
N ALA A 29 0.72 1.48 -11.50
CA ALA A 29 0.42 2.47 -12.53
C ALA A 29 -1.10 2.67 -12.65
N ARG A 30 -1.52 3.92 -12.82
CA ARG A 30 -2.89 4.21 -13.26
C ARG A 30 -3.02 3.87 -14.74
N LEU A 31 -4.09 3.20 -15.11
CA LEU A 31 -4.40 2.82 -16.47
C LEU A 31 -5.30 3.87 -17.15
N PRO A 32 -5.24 4.00 -18.47
CA PRO A 32 -4.32 3.31 -19.40
C PRO A 32 -2.95 3.99 -19.55
N LEU A 33 -2.75 5.22 -19.05
CA LEU A 33 -1.61 6.08 -19.41
C LEU A 33 -0.88 6.75 -18.23
N GLY A 34 -1.12 6.31 -16.99
CA GLY A 34 -0.41 6.81 -15.83
C GLY A 34 1.05 6.37 -15.83
N PRO A 35 2.00 7.24 -15.40
CA PRO A 35 3.39 6.84 -15.25
C PRO A 35 3.50 5.73 -14.19
N PRO A 36 4.37 4.72 -14.40
CA PRO A 36 4.63 3.74 -13.37
C PRO A 36 5.35 4.39 -12.18
N THR A 37 4.95 4.02 -10.98
CA THR A 37 5.53 4.43 -9.71
C THR A 37 6.00 3.18 -8.95
N THR A 38 7.13 3.28 -8.27
CA THR A 38 7.64 2.19 -7.43
C THR A 38 7.35 2.50 -5.97
N LEU A 39 6.68 1.58 -5.29
CA LEU A 39 6.52 1.56 -3.85
C LEU A 39 7.54 0.57 -3.30
N ALA A 40 8.46 1.03 -2.44
CA ALA A 40 9.52 0.19 -1.88
C ALA A 40 9.45 0.19 -0.35
N GLY A 41 9.83 -0.93 0.25
CA GLY A 41 9.91 -1.12 1.69
C GLY A 41 8.55 -0.88 2.33
N SER A 42 8.45 0.19 3.09
CA SER A 42 7.24 0.53 3.82
C SER A 42 6.04 0.88 2.99
N ALA A 43 6.27 1.55 1.88
CA ALA A 43 5.21 1.83 0.95
C ALA A 43 4.64 0.53 0.34
N CYS A 44 5.49 -0.46 0.05
CA CYS A 44 5.05 -1.74 -0.50
C CYS A 44 4.22 -2.55 0.51
N VAL A 45 4.65 -2.61 1.77
CA VAL A 45 3.94 -3.39 2.79
C VAL A 45 2.54 -2.83 3.04
N VAL A 46 2.43 -1.51 3.19
CA VAL A 46 1.12 -0.87 3.36
C VAL A 46 0.27 -1.02 2.10
N TRP A 47 0.86 -0.93 0.91
CA TRP A 47 0.17 -1.20 -0.35
C TRP A 47 -0.44 -2.60 -0.39
N LEU A 48 0.33 -3.63 -0.01
CA LEU A 48 -0.15 -5.02 0.05
C LEU A 48 -1.28 -5.19 1.07
N ALA A 49 -1.19 -4.54 2.23
CA ALA A 49 -2.28 -4.53 3.21
C ALA A 49 -3.57 -3.85 2.69
N ILE A 50 -3.44 -2.78 1.90
CA ILE A 50 -4.59 -2.11 1.26
C ILE A 50 -5.19 -2.96 0.13
N ALA A 51 -4.38 -3.80 -0.54
CA ALA A 51 -4.84 -4.64 -1.64
C ALA A 51 -5.93 -5.65 -1.21
N ASP A 52 -5.91 -6.09 0.05
CA ASP A 52 -6.95 -6.93 0.66
C ASP A 52 -8.20 -6.13 1.08
N GLY A 53 -8.11 -4.80 1.09
CA GLY A 53 -9.14 -3.87 1.49
C GLY A 53 -9.33 -3.79 3.02
N GLY A 54 -9.76 -2.63 3.52
CA GLY A 54 -9.98 -2.50 4.97
C GLY A 54 -10.14 -1.08 5.46
N SER A 55 -10.51 -0.97 6.73
CA SER A 55 -10.41 0.26 7.52
C SER A 55 -8.94 0.54 7.91
N HIS A 56 -8.66 1.75 8.40
CA HIS A 56 -7.34 2.12 8.91
C HIS A 56 -6.78 1.11 9.91
N ASP A 57 -7.62 0.62 10.83
CA ASP A 57 -7.19 -0.31 11.88
C ASP A 57 -6.83 -1.68 11.29
N GLU A 58 -7.66 -2.20 10.38
CA GLU A 58 -7.40 -3.47 9.68
C GLU A 58 -6.12 -3.39 8.84
N ILE A 59 -5.93 -2.29 8.10
CA ILE A 59 -4.74 -2.06 7.27
C ILE A 59 -3.48 -1.93 8.13
N THR A 60 -3.53 -1.16 9.21
CA THR A 60 -2.40 -0.98 10.13
C THR A 60 -2.02 -2.32 10.78
N GLN A 61 -3.02 -3.09 11.20
CA GLN A 61 -2.80 -4.42 11.79
C GLN A 61 -2.13 -5.38 10.79
N ALA A 62 -2.59 -5.39 9.53
CA ALA A 62 -2.01 -6.24 8.49
C ALA A 62 -0.56 -5.82 8.15
N ALA A 63 -0.31 -4.53 7.99
CA ALA A 63 1.05 -4.01 7.74
C ALA A 63 2.01 -4.33 8.89
N ALA A 64 1.56 -4.21 10.14
CA ALA A 64 2.34 -4.53 11.33
C ALA A 64 2.73 -6.02 11.38
N GLN A 65 1.80 -6.91 11.02
CA GLN A 65 2.06 -8.35 10.94
C GLN A 65 3.10 -8.71 9.89
N MET A 66 3.11 -8.05 8.72
CA MET A 66 4.10 -8.29 7.67
C MET A 66 5.53 -7.91 8.08
N TRP A 67 5.68 -7.04 9.09
CA TRP A 67 6.98 -6.60 9.62
C TRP A 67 7.34 -7.12 11.00
N ASP A 68 6.48 -7.91 11.63
CA ASP A 68 6.67 -8.35 13.01
C ASP A 68 6.90 -7.16 13.97
N THR A 69 6.03 -6.14 13.88
CA THR A 69 6.08 -4.94 14.71
C THR A 69 4.74 -4.68 15.42
N ASP A 70 4.75 -3.78 16.38
CA ASP A 70 3.54 -3.31 17.07
C ASP A 70 2.76 -2.32 16.17
N PRO A 71 1.45 -2.54 15.92
CA PRO A 71 0.60 -1.62 15.16
C PRO A 71 0.65 -0.16 15.64
N GLU A 72 0.75 0.08 16.95
CA GLU A 72 0.75 1.44 17.49
C GLU A 72 2.03 2.20 17.14
N GLN A 73 3.13 1.49 16.86
CA GLN A 73 4.40 2.10 16.46
C GLN A 73 4.38 2.61 15.02
N ILE A 74 3.55 2.02 14.15
CA ILE A 74 3.50 2.36 12.73
C ILE A 74 2.20 3.10 12.33
N ARG A 75 1.21 3.19 13.22
CA ARG A 75 -0.11 3.77 12.93
C ARG A 75 -0.03 5.15 12.28
N GLY A 76 0.81 6.04 12.80
CA GLY A 76 0.97 7.40 12.24
C GLY A 76 1.48 7.40 10.80
N ASP A 77 2.48 6.57 10.52
CA ASP A 77 3.10 6.44 9.19
C ASP A 77 2.14 5.79 8.20
N VAL A 78 1.41 4.75 8.63
CA VAL A 78 0.39 4.08 7.80
C VAL A 78 -0.73 5.05 7.40
N LEU A 79 -1.26 5.82 8.35
CA LEU A 79 -2.31 6.81 8.08
C LEU A 79 -1.84 7.91 7.11
N THR A 80 -0.61 8.39 7.31
CA THR A 80 0.00 9.39 6.42
C THR A 80 0.12 8.85 5.01
N LEU A 81 0.64 7.63 4.86
CA LEU A 81 0.79 7.01 3.55
C LEU A 81 -0.56 6.71 2.87
N ILE A 82 -1.59 6.26 3.61
CA ILE A 82 -2.94 6.08 3.04
C ILE A 82 -3.46 7.42 2.49
N ALA A 83 -3.29 8.51 3.24
CA ALA A 83 -3.72 9.83 2.79
C ALA A 83 -2.96 10.27 1.52
N GLU A 84 -1.65 10.06 1.47
CA GLU A 84 -0.84 10.33 0.27
C GLU A 84 -1.30 9.51 -0.94
N LEU A 85 -1.55 8.21 -0.76
CA LEU A 85 -2.03 7.31 -1.81
C LEU A 85 -3.43 7.70 -2.33
N VAL A 86 -4.28 8.24 -1.45
CA VAL A 86 -5.57 8.80 -1.83
C VAL A 86 -5.40 10.10 -2.62
N ASP A 87 -4.49 10.99 -2.18
CA ASP A 87 -4.23 12.27 -2.86
C ASP A 87 -3.71 12.06 -4.30
N VAL A 88 -2.84 11.06 -4.51
CA VAL A 88 -2.34 10.70 -5.85
C VAL A 88 -3.31 9.82 -6.65
N GLY A 89 -4.45 9.44 -6.06
CA GLY A 89 -5.50 8.65 -6.71
C GLY A 89 -5.12 7.19 -6.99
N LEU A 90 -4.21 6.62 -6.19
CA LEU A 90 -3.87 5.19 -6.25
C LEU A 90 -4.77 4.34 -5.35
N VAL A 91 -5.30 4.95 -4.29
CA VAL A 91 -6.25 4.35 -3.34
C VAL A 91 -7.50 5.20 -3.31
N SER A 92 -8.67 4.57 -3.17
CA SER A 92 -9.93 5.26 -3.01
C SER A 92 -10.60 4.88 -1.68
N PRO A 93 -11.24 5.83 -0.99
CA PRO A 93 -12.21 5.47 0.03
C PRO A 93 -13.36 4.71 -0.63
N ASP A 94 -13.77 3.62 0.02
CA ASP A 94 -14.94 2.83 -0.35
C ASP A 94 -16.25 3.51 0.06
#